data_AF-A5FDW6-F1
#
_entry.id   AF-A5FDW6-F1
#
_cell.length_a   1.000
_cell.length_b   1.000
_cell.length_c   1.000
_cell.angle_alpha   90.00
_cell.angle_beta   90.00
_cell.angle_gamma   90.00
#
_symmetry.space_group_name_H-M   'P 1'
#
loop_
_entity.id
_entity.type
_entity.pdbx_description
1 polymer ?
#
loop_
_entity_poly.entity_id
_entity_poly.type
_entity_poly.pdbx_seq_one_letter_code
_entity_poly.pdbx_strand_id
1 'polypeptide(L)'
;MNIAFTTILLFVILAPGFIARNAYNSSKLSVKDYNRNLVNDLTWSIIPSLAFHTIFIAVLHNATSYCVDFEQLGNLILAVPAKSEDSFRQLGNFKYAIFSYNFILFVLSFFAGLGLREFVRKRHIDRKVRYFRFSNKWHYIFTGECLDFPDVPDQYEEITDKIINVLCKVNGRSVLYTGEYFNYYIDSKGDLEAVHLRNPIRRYLENDNDPEQQYYVISSRYLVIPNSDIININFRYLSMQEIDETEITASERQNLIELAPGENL
;
A
#
# COMPACT_ATOMS: atom_id res chain seq x y z
N MET A 1 1.33 42.29 9.74
CA MET A 1 1.28 40.83 9.87
C MET A 1 1.01 40.25 8.49
N ASN A 2 2.01 39.64 7.84
CA ASN A 2 1.79 39.01 6.53
C ASN A 2 1.47 37.54 6.75
N ILE A 3 0.20 37.23 7.03
CA ILE A 3 -0.29 35.88 7.33
C ILE A 3 0.18 34.88 6.25
N ALA A 4 0.23 35.30 4.98
CA ALA A 4 0.68 34.46 3.88
C ALA A 4 2.13 33.95 4.07
N PHE A 5 3.04 34.81 4.55
CA PHE A 5 4.43 34.41 4.78
C PHE A 5 4.54 33.38 5.91
N THR A 6 3.91 33.64 7.06
CA THR A 6 3.91 32.70 8.19
C THR A 6 3.30 31.36 7.78
N THR A 7 2.21 31.37 7.00
CA THR A 7 1.61 30.14 6.48
C THR A 7 2.58 29.36 5.59
N ILE A 8 3.24 30.01 4.62
CA ILE A 8 4.23 29.35 3.75
C ILE A 8 5.37 28.76 4.58
N LEU A 9 5.88 29.52 5.57
CA LEU A 9 6.94 29.04 6.45
C LEU A 9 6.52 27.80 7.24
N LEU A 10 5.29 27.79 7.78
CA LEU A 10 4.75 26.60 8.45
C LEU A 10 4.63 25.40 7.49
N PHE A 11 4.21 25.62 6.25
CA PHE A 11 4.19 24.56 5.23
C PHE A 11 5.58 23.98 4.97
N VAL A 12 6.62 24.82 4.86
CA VAL A 12 8.00 24.39 4.69
C VAL A 12 8.48 23.57 5.90
N ILE A 13 8.15 24.01 7.12
CA ILE A 13 8.49 23.29 8.36
C ILE A 13 7.74 21.96 8.49
N LEU A 14 6.53 21.84 7.94
CA LEU A 14 5.74 20.59 7.97
C LEU A 14 6.03 19.65 6.80
N ALA A 15 6.66 20.16 5.74
CA ALA A 15 6.92 19.43 4.50
C ALA A 15 7.67 18.10 4.69
N PRO A 16 8.74 17.97 5.49
CA PRO A 16 9.48 16.70 5.54
C PRO A 16 8.63 15.57 6.14
N GLY A 17 7.80 15.87 7.16
CA GLY A 17 6.84 14.90 7.68
C GLY A 17 5.81 14.45 6.63
N PHE A 18 5.30 15.40 5.85
CA PHE A 18 4.33 15.13 4.79
C PHE A 18 4.93 14.32 3.64
N ILE A 19 6.14 14.68 3.21
CA ILE A 19 6.90 14.00 2.15
C ILE A 19 7.19 12.55 2.56
N ALA A 20 7.69 12.33 3.78
CA ALA A 20 7.97 10.98 4.28
C ALA A 20 6.70 10.12 4.33
N ARG A 21 5.58 10.67 4.79
CA ARG A 21 4.29 9.94 4.85
C ARG A 21 3.76 9.61 3.46
N ASN A 22 3.89 10.52 2.50
CA ASN A 22 3.52 10.24 1.11
C ASN A 22 4.42 9.19 0.47
N ALA A 23 5.72 9.25 0.72
CA ALA A 23 6.67 8.24 0.26
C ALA A 23 6.34 6.86 0.83
N TYR A 24 6.06 6.77 2.13
CA TYR A 24 5.64 5.54 2.80
C TYR A 24 4.35 4.95 2.17
N ASN A 25 3.40 5.78 1.79
CA ASN A 25 2.11 5.36 1.21
C ASN A 25 2.08 5.36 -0.33
N SER A 26 3.23 5.34 -1.02
CA SER A 26 3.28 5.49 -2.48
C SER A 26 3.07 4.21 -3.30
N SER A 27 2.98 3.03 -2.66
CA SER A 27 2.86 1.73 -3.35
C SER A 27 1.41 1.26 -3.52
N LYS A 28 1.18 0.15 -4.24
CA LYS A 28 -0.15 -0.48 -4.39
C LYS A 28 -0.78 -0.91 -3.07
N LEU A 29 0.01 -0.99 -2.00
CA LEU A 29 -0.42 -1.33 -0.65
C LEU A 29 -1.31 -0.24 -0.05
N SER A 30 -1.25 0.99 -0.57
CA SER A 30 -1.98 2.13 -0.03
C SER A 30 -2.99 2.68 -1.02
N VAL A 31 -4.15 3.06 -0.50
CA VAL A 31 -5.22 3.73 -1.26
C VAL A 31 -4.79 5.16 -1.59
N LYS A 32 -4.84 5.51 -2.88
CA LYS A 32 -4.61 6.87 -3.37
C LYS A 32 -5.94 7.62 -3.44
N ASP A 33 -6.33 8.20 -2.33
CA ASP A 33 -7.47 9.11 -2.29
C ASP A 33 -7.08 10.48 -2.88
N TYR A 34 -7.80 10.92 -3.91
CA TYR A 34 -7.60 12.23 -4.54
C TYR A 34 -8.34 13.35 -3.80
N ASN A 35 -9.35 13.03 -2.99
CA ASN A 35 -10.13 13.97 -2.18
C ASN A 35 -9.61 14.08 -0.74
N ARG A 36 -8.32 13.79 -0.54
CA ARG A 36 -7.69 13.83 0.78
C ARG A 36 -7.86 15.19 1.45
N ASN A 37 -8.23 15.14 2.73
CA ASN A 37 -8.23 16.32 3.57
C ASN A 37 -6.79 16.76 3.88
N LEU A 38 -6.30 17.75 3.14
CA LEU A 38 -4.96 18.32 3.31
C LEU A 38 -4.69 18.78 4.75
N VAL A 39 -5.70 19.31 5.45
CA VAL A 39 -5.55 19.75 6.84
C VAL A 39 -5.25 18.56 7.74
N ASN A 40 -6.01 17.48 7.60
CA ASN A 40 -5.75 16.25 8.35
C ASN A 40 -4.35 15.69 8.03
N ASP A 41 -3.96 15.72 6.75
CA ASP A 41 -2.65 15.20 6.36
C ASP A 41 -1.48 16.03 6.90
N LEU A 42 -1.63 17.35 6.96
CA LEU A 42 -0.67 18.25 7.60
C LEU A 42 -0.61 18.04 9.11
N THR A 43 -1.76 17.85 9.78
CA THR A 43 -1.82 17.56 11.22
C THR A 43 -1.04 16.31 11.57
N TRP A 44 -1.25 15.22 10.83
CA TRP A 44 -0.49 13.98 11.03
C TRP A 44 0.98 14.08 10.61
N SER A 45 1.35 15.13 9.86
CA SER A 45 2.73 15.40 9.46
C SER A 45 3.52 16.17 10.53
N ILE A 46 2.87 16.75 11.54
CA ILE A 46 3.53 17.53 12.61
C ILE A 46 4.57 16.67 13.35
N ILE A 47 4.14 15.50 13.83
CA ILE A 47 5.01 14.59 14.61
C ILE A 47 6.23 14.11 13.80
N PRO A 48 6.06 13.52 12.60
CA PRO A 48 7.22 13.08 11.82
C PRO A 48 8.09 14.26 11.39
N SER A 49 7.51 15.43 11.08
CA SER A 49 8.31 16.59 10.73
C SER A 49 9.21 17.05 11.88
N LEU A 50 8.66 17.13 13.09
CA LEU A 50 9.42 17.47 14.30
C LEU A 50 10.54 16.46 14.55
N ALA A 51 10.27 15.16 14.37
CA ALA A 51 11.28 14.11 14.51
C ALA A 51 12.41 14.29 13.48
N PHE A 52 12.08 14.52 12.20
CA PHE A 52 13.09 14.74 11.15
C PHE A 52 13.94 15.97 11.42
N HIS A 53 13.33 17.11 11.78
CA HIS A 53 14.07 18.32 12.14
C HIS A 53 14.98 18.07 13.34
N THR A 54 14.49 17.43 14.40
CA THR A 54 15.25 17.18 15.63
C THR A 54 16.47 16.31 15.34
N ILE A 55 16.27 15.19 14.64
CA ILE A 55 17.36 14.27 14.27
C ILE A 55 18.36 14.97 13.36
N PHE A 56 17.89 15.70 12.34
CA PHE A 56 18.76 16.35 11.39
C PHE A 56 19.57 17.49 12.01
N ILE A 57 18.98 18.26 12.91
CA ILE A 57 19.70 19.29 13.69
C ILE A 57 20.76 18.65 14.58
N ALA A 58 20.43 17.56 15.27
CA ALA A 58 21.39 16.82 16.10
C ALA A 58 22.56 16.29 15.26
N VAL A 59 22.31 15.76 14.07
CA VAL A 59 23.36 15.34 13.13
C VAL A 59 24.20 16.54 12.67
N LEU A 60 23.55 17.65 12.30
CA LEU A 60 24.22 18.85 11.82
C LEU A 60 25.16 19.46 12.86
N HIS A 61 24.71 19.58 14.12
CA HIS A 61 25.52 20.13 15.23
C HIS A 61 26.71 19.24 15.60
N ASN A 62 26.57 17.91 15.43
CA ASN A 62 27.67 16.99 15.70
C ASN A 62 28.65 16.88 14.52
N ALA A 63 28.19 17.08 13.28
CA ALA A 63 29.00 16.94 12.08
C ALA A 63 29.63 18.27 11.60
N THR A 64 29.07 19.42 12.01
CA THR A 64 29.48 20.74 11.52
C THR A 64 29.47 21.75 12.67
N SER A 65 30.17 22.88 12.49
CA SER A 65 30.12 24.01 13.41
C SER A 65 28.90 24.91 13.22
N TYR A 66 27.95 24.53 12.34
CA TYR A 66 26.78 25.33 12.03
C TYR A 66 25.69 25.14 13.08
N CYS A 67 25.24 26.24 13.69
CA CYS A 67 24.14 26.26 14.64
C CYS A 67 22.86 26.80 13.99
N VAL A 68 21.72 26.21 14.36
CA VAL A 68 20.41 26.70 13.91
C VAL A 68 19.93 27.74 14.91
N ASP A 69 19.67 28.96 14.43
CA ASP A 69 19.15 30.05 15.25
C ASP A 69 17.61 29.94 15.37
N PHE A 70 17.16 29.43 16.52
CA PHE A 70 15.74 29.31 16.83
C PHE A 70 15.09 30.65 17.16
N GLU A 71 15.84 31.65 17.62
CA GLU A 71 15.31 32.99 17.89
C GLU A 71 14.89 33.66 16.57
N GLN A 72 15.74 33.57 15.55
CA GLN A 72 15.41 34.08 14.22
C GLN A 72 14.17 33.39 13.64
N LEU A 73 14.07 32.05 13.77
CA LEU A 73 12.89 31.30 13.32
C LEU A 73 11.62 31.74 14.05
N GLY A 74 11.69 31.91 15.38
CA GLY A 74 10.57 32.40 16.19
C GLY A 74 10.14 33.82 15.79
N ASN A 75 11.10 34.72 15.56
CA ASN A 75 10.82 36.09 15.11
C ASN A 75 10.12 36.12 13.73
N LEU A 76 10.50 35.22 12.82
CA LEU A 76 9.88 35.08 11.49
C LEU A 76 8.45 34.51 11.57
N ILE A 77 8.20 33.55 12.46
CA ILE A 77 6.87 32.96 12.64
C ILE A 77 5.91 33.95 13.31
N LEU A 78 6.36 34.59 14.40
CA LEU A 78 5.56 35.51 15.21
C LEU A 78 5.46 36.93 14.60
N ALA A 79 6.25 37.22 13.57
CA ALA A 79 6.32 38.51 12.89
C ALA A 79 6.49 39.71 13.86
N VAL A 80 7.41 39.58 14.82
CA VAL A 80 7.67 40.61 15.84
C VAL A 80 8.19 41.89 15.16
N PRO A 81 7.47 43.02 15.19
CA PRO A 81 7.79 44.19 14.36
C PRO A 81 9.21 44.72 14.57
N ALA A 82 9.65 44.84 15.83
CA ALA A 82 10.94 45.42 16.20
C ALA A 82 12.16 44.61 15.76
N LYS A 83 12.01 43.30 15.47
CA LYS A 83 13.11 42.41 15.06
C LYS A 83 12.93 41.85 13.65
N SER A 84 11.82 42.20 12.99
CA SER A 84 11.43 41.60 11.71
C SER A 84 12.40 41.97 10.58
N GLU A 85 12.83 43.24 10.48
CA GLU A 85 13.72 43.72 9.43
C GLU A 85 15.10 43.03 9.48
N ASP A 86 15.70 42.94 10.67
CA ASP A 86 16.96 42.21 10.86
C ASP A 86 16.82 40.72 10.52
N SER A 87 15.71 40.09 10.91
CA SER A 87 15.42 38.69 10.61
C SER A 87 15.31 38.43 9.10
N PHE A 88 14.66 39.34 8.36
CA PHE A 88 14.56 39.27 6.89
C PHE A 88 15.91 39.55 6.20
N ARG A 89 16.72 40.47 6.72
CA ARG A 89 18.07 40.72 6.19
C ARG A 89 18.96 39.48 6.35
N GLN A 90 18.93 38.85 7.52
CA GLN A 90 19.65 37.59 7.75
C GLN A 90 19.13 36.45 6.87
N LEU A 91 17.80 36.34 6.67
CA LEU A 91 17.21 35.39 5.71
C LEU A 91 17.79 35.58 4.30
N GLY A 92 17.96 36.84 3.86
CA GLY A 92 18.59 37.17 2.59
C GLY A 92 20.06 36.75 2.51
N ASN A 93 20.83 36.96 3.59
CA ASN A 93 22.24 36.61 3.67
C ASN A 93 22.47 35.09 3.67
N PHE A 94 21.61 34.33 4.35
CA PHE A 94 21.73 32.88 4.52
C PHE A 94 20.80 32.06 3.61
N LYS A 95 20.20 32.67 2.58
CA LYS A 95 19.20 32.04 1.71
C LYS A 95 19.63 30.69 1.14
N TYR A 96 20.90 30.55 0.72
CA TYR A 96 21.42 29.29 0.17
C TYR A 96 21.61 28.22 1.23
N ALA A 97 22.06 28.59 2.43
CA ALA A 97 22.21 27.65 3.54
C ALA A 97 20.83 27.12 3.99
N ILE A 98 19.85 28.02 4.12
CA ILE A 98 18.47 27.68 4.48
C ILE A 98 17.83 26.80 3.41
N PHE A 99 18.03 27.14 2.12
CA PHE A 99 17.54 26.33 1.02
C PHE A 99 18.17 24.93 1.03
N SER A 100 19.50 24.83 1.13
CA SER A 100 20.21 23.55 1.16
C SER A 100 19.80 22.69 2.36
N TYR A 101 19.63 23.30 3.54
CA TYR A 101 19.12 22.61 4.73
C TYR A 101 17.77 21.95 4.45
N ASN A 102 16.79 22.72 3.95
CA ASN A 102 15.46 22.21 3.66
C ASN A 102 15.47 21.18 2.53
N PHE A 103 16.23 21.44 1.46
CA PHE A 103 16.34 20.52 0.33
C PHE A 103 16.90 19.16 0.75
N ILE A 104 18.03 19.14 1.47
CA ILE A 104 18.62 17.89 1.96
C ILE A 104 17.64 17.18 2.90
N LEU A 105 17.01 17.92 3.82
CA LEU A 105 16.04 17.34 4.73
C LEU A 105 14.83 16.72 4.00
N PHE A 106 14.31 17.37 2.96
CA PHE A 106 13.22 16.86 2.14
C PHE A 106 13.62 15.58 1.42
N VAL A 107 14.80 15.56 0.80
CA VAL A 107 15.35 14.37 0.14
C VAL A 107 15.52 13.22 1.14
N LEU A 108 16.12 13.47 2.29
CA LEU A 108 16.29 12.46 3.35
C LEU A 108 14.94 11.94 3.86
N SER A 109 13.96 12.82 4.07
CA SER A 109 12.63 12.44 4.54
C SER A 109 11.89 11.54 3.53
N PHE A 110 12.04 11.83 2.22
CA PHE A 110 11.48 10.99 1.15
C PHE A 110 12.07 9.58 1.18
N PHE A 111 13.40 9.47 1.19
CA PHE A 111 14.07 8.16 1.24
C PHE A 111 13.82 7.42 2.56
N ALA A 112 13.73 8.14 3.69
CA ALA A 112 13.37 7.55 4.97
C ALA A 112 11.95 6.96 4.94
N GLY A 113 10.99 7.63 4.31
CA GLY A 113 9.64 7.10 4.12
C GLY A 113 9.61 5.83 3.27
N LEU A 114 10.36 5.80 2.15
CA LEU A 114 10.51 4.59 1.34
C LEU A 114 11.21 3.46 2.10
N GLY A 115 12.28 3.79 2.82
CA GLY A 115 13.04 2.82 3.61
C GLY A 115 12.22 2.22 4.74
N LEU A 116 11.42 3.03 5.44
CA LEU A 116 10.51 2.56 6.48
C LEU A 116 9.44 1.63 5.92
N ARG A 117 8.87 1.94 4.76
CA ARG A 117 7.92 1.05 4.07
C ARG A 117 8.56 -0.29 3.78
N GLU A 118 9.74 -0.28 3.18
CA GLU A 118 10.44 -1.51 2.81
C GLU A 118 10.82 -2.32 4.06
N PHE A 119 11.25 -1.66 5.13
CA PHE A 119 11.54 -2.28 6.41
C PHE A 119 10.30 -2.97 7.01
N VAL A 120 9.17 -2.26 7.06
CA VAL A 120 7.90 -2.80 7.55
C VAL A 120 7.49 -4.04 6.74
N ARG A 121 7.61 -3.98 5.42
CA ARG A 121 7.23 -5.08 4.51
C ARG A 121 8.16 -6.28 4.58
N LYS A 122 9.48 -6.06 4.58
CA LYS A 122 10.47 -7.16 4.69
C LYS A 122 10.39 -7.88 6.03
N ARG A 123 9.96 -7.19 7.09
CA ARG A 123 9.81 -7.76 8.44
C ARG A 123 8.38 -8.23 8.73
N HIS A 124 7.47 -8.10 7.76
CA HIS A 124 6.03 -8.40 7.90
C HIS A 124 5.39 -7.76 9.14
N ILE A 125 5.88 -6.58 9.54
CA ILE A 125 5.42 -5.87 10.73
C ILE A 125 3.96 -5.44 10.53
N ASP A 126 3.59 -5.09 9.31
CA ASP A 126 2.22 -4.73 8.96
C ASP A 126 1.24 -5.91 9.14
N ARG A 127 1.68 -7.15 8.94
CA ARG A 127 0.83 -8.33 9.18
C ARG A 127 0.61 -8.59 10.67
N LYS A 128 1.65 -8.38 11.48
CA LYS A 128 1.67 -8.63 12.94
C LYS A 128 1.05 -7.51 13.77
N VAL A 129 1.24 -6.26 13.38
CA VAL A 129 0.83 -5.08 14.16
C VAL A 129 -0.11 -4.21 13.36
N ARG A 130 -1.35 -4.09 13.85
CA ARG A 130 -2.44 -3.38 13.17
C ARG A 130 -2.10 -1.93 12.77
N TYR A 131 -1.33 -1.21 13.60
CA TYR A 131 -0.96 0.19 13.33
C TYR A 131 -0.06 0.37 12.09
N PHE A 132 0.66 -0.66 11.67
CA PHE A 132 1.52 -0.62 10.49
C PHE A 132 0.84 -1.16 9.24
N ARG A 133 -0.39 -1.67 9.35
CA ARG A 133 -1.19 -2.14 8.20
C ARG A 133 -1.38 -1.00 7.20
N PHE A 134 -1.16 -1.31 5.93
CA PHE A 134 -1.46 -0.37 4.86
C PHE A 134 -2.97 -0.30 4.60
N SER A 135 -3.42 0.79 3.98
CA SER A 135 -4.85 1.06 3.83
C SER A 135 -5.57 0.17 2.79
N ASN A 136 -4.84 -0.44 1.84
CA ASN A 136 -5.44 -1.32 0.85
C ASN A 136 -5.74 -2.71 1.44
N LYS A 137 -6.93 -2.87 2.01
CA LYS A 137 -7.45 -4.15 2.53
C LYS A 137 -7.45 -5.27 1.49
N TRP A 138 -7.79 -4.95 0.23
CA TRP A 138 -7.87 -5.91 -0.85
C TRP A 138 -6.52 -6.49 -1.19
N HIS A 139 -5.43 -5.74 -1.00
CA HIS A 139 -4.09 -6.31 -1.16
C HIS A 139 -3.90 -7.55 -0.32
N TYR A 140 -4.20 -7.48 0.98
CA TYR A 140 -4.00 -8.59 1.91
C TYR A 140 -4.89 -9.79 1.59
N ILE A 141 -6.12 -9.55 1.13
CA ILE A 141 -7.05 -10.62 0.75
C ILE A 141 -6.56 -11.29 -0.53
N PHE A 142 -6.37 -10.54 -1.61
CA PHE A 142 -5.98 -11.12 -2.90
C PHE A 142 -4.58 -11.75 -2.88
N THR A 143 -3.69 -11.36 -1.96
CA THR A 143 -2.40 -12.06 -1.80
C THR A 143 -2.46 -13.22 -0.80
N GLY A 144 -3.50 -13.29 0.04
CA GLY A 144 -3.63 -14.25 1.14
C GLY A 144 -2.89 -13.85 2.42
N GLU A 145 -2.18 -12.72 2.42
CA GLU A 145 -1.48 -12.18 3.59
C GLU A 145 -2.39 -11.86 4.78
N CYS A 146 -3.70 -11.77 4.56
CA CYS A 146 -4.66 -11.59 5.64
C CYS A 146 -4.69 -12.77 6.62
N LEU A 147 -4.29 -13.97 6.19
CA LEU A 147 -4.25 -15.14 7.06
C LEU A 147 -3.06 -15.09 8.05
N ASP A 148 -2.05 -14.24 7.81
CA ASP A 148 -0.95 -14.00 8.76
C ASP A 148 -1.37 -13.09 9.93
N PHE A 149 -2.60 -12.58 9.90
CA PHE A 149 -3.07 -11.64 10.91
C PHE A 149 -3.39 -12.38 12.21
N PRO A 150 -2.96 -11.86 13.38
CA PRO A 150 -3.18 -12.53 14.67
C PRO A 150 -4.67 -12.68 15.05
N ASP A 151 -5.53 -11.90 14.41
CA ASP A 151 -6.99 -11.92 14.58
C ASP A 151 -7.71 -12.93 13.67
N VAL A 152 -7.00 -13.62 12.77
CA VAL A 152 -7.55 -14.62 11.86
C VAL A 152 -7.24 -16.02 12.41
N PRO A 153 -8.25 -16.91 12.57
CA PRO A 153 -8.07 -18.22 13.21
C PRO A 153 -7.37 -19.26 12.32
N ASP A 154 -7.13 -18.93 11.06
CA ASP A 154 -6.60 -19.83 10.03
C ASP A 154 -5.14 -19.45 9.73
N GLN A 155 -4.28 -20.45 9.60
CA GLN A 155 -2.85 -20.27 9.34
C GLN A 155 -2.44 -21.09 8.12
N TYR A 156 -1.54 -20.53 7.30
CA TYR A 156 -0.97 -21.20 6.15
C TYR A 156 0.56 -21.00 6.16
N GLU A 157 1.30 -21.99 5.66
CA GLU A 157 2.77 -21.90 5.59
C GLU A 157 3.23 -21.11 4.36
N GLU A 158 2.67 -21.42 3.20
CA GLU A 158 2.98 -20.74 1.93
C GLU A 158 1.80 -20.81 0.96
N ILE A 159 1.49 -19.71 0.27
CA ILE A 159 0.47 -19.68 -0.80
C ILE A 159 1.18 -19.69 -2.13
N THR A 160 1.15 -20.84 -2.78
CA THR A 160 1.71 -21.04 -4.12
C THR A 160 0.75 -20.52 -5.18
N ASP A 161 -0.57 -20.77 -5.01
CA ASP A 161 -1.57 -20.40 -6.01
C ASP A 161 -2.90 -19.93 -5.39
N LYS A 162 -3.70 -19.21 -6.18
CA LYS A 162 -4.95 -18.57 -5.80
C LYS A 162 -5.98 -18.75 -6.90
N ILE A 163 -7.03 -19.49 -6.58
CA ILE A 163 -8.21 -19.62 -7.44
C ILE A 163 -9.32 -18.75 -6.88
N ILE A 164 -9.98 -18.00 -7.77
CA ILE A 164 -11.08 -17.12 -7.40
C ILE A 164 -12.33 -17.54 -8.15
N ASN A 165 -13.44 -17.62 -7.41
CA ASN A 165 -14.77 -17.77 -7.96
C ASN A 165 -15.53 -16.45 -7.79
N VAL A 166 -16.00 -15.89 -8.89
CA VAL A 166 -16.71 -14.61 -8.92
C VAL A 166 -18.13 -14.87 -9.41
N LEU A 167 -19.11 -14.67 -8.55
CA LEU A 167 -20.52 -14.75 -8.94
C LEU A 167 -20.97 -13.40 -9.48
N CYS A 168 -21.46 -13.40 -10.71
CA CYS A 168 -21.91 -12.19 -11.39
C CYS A 168 -23.38 -12.28 -11.79
N LYS A 169 -24.01 -11.11 -11.95
CA LYS A 169 -25.33 -10.99 -12.58
C LYS A 169 -25.18 -10.39 -13.96
N VAL A 170 -25.36 -11.20 -15.00
CA VAL A 170 -25.24 -10.75 -16.40
C VAL A 170 -26.59 -10.92 -17.09
N ASN A 171 -27.16 -9.82 -17.58
CA ASN A 171 -28.47 -9.82 -18.25
C ASN A 171 -29.58 -10.54 -17.44
N GLY A 172 -29.56 -10.39 -16.12
CA GLY A 172 -30.52 -11.02 -15.21
C GLY A 172 -30.19 -12.46 -14.79
N ARG A 173 -29.21 -13.11 -15.43
CA ARG A 173 -28.80 -14.49 -15.10
C ARG A 173 -27.60 -14.51 -14.16
N SER A 174 -27.56 -15.51 -13.30
CA SER A 174 -26.43 -15.76 -12.39
C SER A 174 -25.37 -16.60 -13.08
N VAL A 175 -24.17 -16.02 -13.24
CA VAL A 175 -23.02 -16.67 -13.89
C VAL A 175 -21.87 -16.72 -12.91
N LEU A 176 -21.32 -17.90 -12.70
CA LEU A 176 -20.11 -18.11 -11.91
C LEU A 176 -18.90 -18.13 -12.85
N TYR A 177 -17.96 -17.22 -12.64
CA TYR A 177 -16.66 -17.24 -13.29
C TYR A 177 -15.61 -17.79 -12.33
N THR A 178 -14.88 -18.81 -12.78
CA THR A 178 -13.78 -19.42 -12.02
C THR A 178 -12.49 -19.24 -12.81
N GLY A 179 -11.41 -18.85 -12.14
CA GLY A 179 -10.10 -18.77 -12.78
C GLY A 179 -8.98 -18.50 -11.78
N GLU A 180 -7.76 -18.50 -12.27
CA GLU A 180 -6.58 -18.10 -11.51
C GLU A 180 -6.64 -16.59 -11.23
N TYR A 181 -6.28 -16.19 -10.01
CA TYR A 181 -6.12 -14.79 -9.68
C TYR A 181 -4.97 -14.18 -10.49
N PHE A 182 -5.26 -13.10 -11.23
CA PHE A 182 -4.23 -12.35 -11.95
C PHE A 182 -3.96 -10.98 -11.32
N ASN A 183 -5.00 -10.15 -11.18
CA ASN A 183 -4.87 -8.80 -10.64
C ASN A 183 -6.22 -8.25 -10.16
N TYR A 184 -6.19 -7.08 -9.52
CA TYR A 184 -7.38 -6.31 -9.17
C TYR A 184 -7.11 -4.81 -9.30
N TYR A 185 -8.18 -4.04 -9.44
CA TYR A 185 -8.15 -2.58 -9.33
C TYR A 185 -9.01 -2.12 -8.17
N ILE A 186 -8.57 -1.03 -7.54
CA ILE A 186 -9.30 -0.35 -6.48
C ILE A 186 -9.54 1.09 -6.88
N ASP A 187 -10.67 1.63 -6.43
CA ASP A 187 -10.99 3.03 -6.62
C ASP A 187 -10.24 3.93 -5.62
N SER A 188 -10.46 5.25 -5.72
CA SER A 188 -9.84 6.23 -4.82
C SER A 188 -10.33 6.12 -3.37
N LYS A 189 -11.45 5.45 -3.10
CA LYS A 189 -11.99 5.20 -1.76
C LYS A 189 -11.41 3.93 -1.14
N GLY A 190 -10.75 3.09 -1.93
CA GLY A 190 -10.17 1.82 -1.52
C GLY A 190 -11.13 0.65 -1.64
N ASP A 191 -12.23 0.82 -2.36
CA ASP A 191 -13.15 -0.24 -2.70
C ASP A 191 -12.75 -0.92 -4.01
N LEU A 192 -13.19 -2.16 -4.19
CA LEU A 192 -12.86 -2.96 -5.36
C LEU A 192 -13.55 -2.38 -6.58
N GLU A 193 -12.79 -2.12 -7.64
CA GLU A 193 -13.31 -1.61 -8.90
C GLU A 193 -13.48 -2.73 -9.91
N ALA A 194 -12.49 -3.62 -10.03
CA ALA A 194 -12.54 -4.77 -10.93
C ALA A 194 -11.62 -5.90 -10.48
N VAL A 195 -11.99 -7.13 -10.84
CA VAL A 195 -11.18 -8.34 -10.66
C VAL A 195 -10.75 -8.88 -12.01
N HIS A 196 -9.49 -9.27 -12.12
CA HIS A 196 -8.93 -9.86 -13.32
C HIS A 196 -8.62 -11.32 -13.05
N LEU A 197 -9.24 -12.19 -13.83
CA LEU A 197 -9.02 -13.64 -13.81
C LEU A 197 -8.17 -14.03 -15.01
N ARG A 198 -7.30 -15.02 -14.83
CA ARG A 198 -6.60 -15.71 -15.91
C ARG A 198 -7.26 -17.07 -16.14
N ASN A 199 -7.26 -17.52 -17.40
CA ASN A 199 -7.84 -18.80 -17.83
C ASN A 199 -9.30 -19.00 -17.32
N PRO A 200 -10.20 -18.04 -17.58
CA PRO A 200 -11.52 -18.04 -16.97
C PRO A 200 -12.44 -19.11 -17.60
N ILE A 201 -13.16 -19.79 -16.73
CA ILE A 201 -14.22 -20.73 -17.07
C ILE A 201 -15.53 -20.14 -16.55
N ARG A 202 -16.61 -20.22 -17.33
CA ARG A 202 -17.95 -19.78 -16.91
C ARG A 202 -18.86 -20.97 -16.65
N ARG A 203 -19.74 -20.83 -15.67
CA ARG A 203 -20.83 -21.75 -15.35
C ARG A 203 -22.11 -20.98 -15.11
N TYR A 204 -23.22 -21.44 -15.70
CA TYR A 204 -24.54 -20.89 -15.40
C TYR A 204 -25.17 -21.69 -14.27
N LEU A 205 -25.52 -21.02 -13.15
CA LEU A 205 -26.09 -21.72 -11.99
C LEU A 205 -27.47 -22.34 -12.29
N GLU A 206 -28.18 -21.83 -13.29
CA GLU A 206 -29.45 -22.40 -13.77
C GLU A 206 -29.30 -23.83 -14.31
N ASN A 207 -28.10 -24.17 -14.80
CA ASN A 207 -27.79 -25.46 -15.39
C ASN A 207 -27.19 -26.45 -14.37
N ASP A 208 -27.21 -26.15 -13.07
CA ASP A 208 -26.62 -27.02 -12.05
C ASP A 208 -27.26 -28.41 -11.99
N ASN A 209 -28.50 -28.53 -12.47
CA ASN A 209 -29.23 -29.81 -12.55
C ASN A 209 -28.82 -30.66 -13.76
N ASP A 210 -28.05 -30.12 -14.71
CA ASP A 210 -27.61 -30.82 -15.93
C ASP A 210 -26.10 -31.13 -15.85
N PRO A 211 -25.69 -32.41 -15.72
CA PRO A 211 -24.29 -32.79 -15.60
C PRO A 211 -23.47 -32.58 -16.89
N GLU A 212 -24.09 -32.47 -18.07
CA GLU A 212 -23.35 -32.39 -19.35
C GLU A 212 -22.96 -30.95 -19.75
N GLN A 213 -23.53 -29.91 -19.12
CA GLN A 213 -23.40 -28.50 -19.55
C GLN A 213 -22.95 -27.53 -18.44
N GLN A 214 -22.13 -27.98 -17.50
CA GLN A 214 -21.81 -27.18 -16.30
C GLN A 214 -20.75 -26.11 -16.53
N TYR A 215 -19.74 -26.36 -17.37
CA TYR A 215 -18.58 -25.47 -17.50
C TYR A 215 -18.25 -25.18 -18.96
N TYR A 216 -18.06 -23.90 -19.26
CA TYR A 216 -17.66 -23.42 -20.58
C TYR A 216 -16.33 -22.69 -20.45
N VAL A 217 -15.32 -23.18 -21.15
CA VAL A 217 -14.03 -22.49 -21.27
C VAL A 217 -14.23 -21.23 -22.11
N ILE A 218 -13.80 -20.09 -21.61
CA ILE A 218 -13.78 -18.85 -22.38
C ILE A 218 -12.42 -18.80 -23.08
N SER A 219 -12.42 -18.72 -24.41
CA SER A 219 -11.19 -18.61 -25.21
C SER A 219 -10.58 -17.21 -25.07
N SER A 220 -10.10 -16.89 -23.88
CA SER A 220 -9.48 -15.62 -23.51
C SER A 220 -8.40 -15.87 -22.47
N ARG A 221 -7.26 -15.18 -22.59
CA ARG A 221 -6.20 -15.28 -21.57
C ARG A 221 -6.57 -14.58 -20.27
N TYR A 222 -7.32 -13.49 -20.36
CA TYR A 222 -7.76 -12.69 -19.22
C TYR A 222 -9.23 -12.30 -19.36
N LEU A 223 -9.95 -12.33 -18.25
CA LEU A 223 -11.29 -11.76 -18.11
C LEU A 223 -11.26 -10.69 -17.03
N VAL A 224 -11.81 -9.53 -17.35
CA VAL A 224 -11.99 -8.42 -16.41
C VAL A 224 -13.46 -8.35 -16.03
N ILE A 225 -13.73 -8.35 -14.74
CA ILE A 225 -15.08 -8.29 -14.18
C ILE A 225 -15.20 -7.02 -13.33
N PRO A 226 -16.04 -6.03 -13.71
CA PRO A 226 -16.25 -4.85 -12.91
C PRO A 226 -17.04 -5.20 -11.64
N ASN A 227 -16.71 -4.54 -10.53
CA ASN A 227 -17.35 -4.80 -9.24
C ASN A 227 -18.85 -4.49 -9.22
N SER A 228 -19.34 -3.64 -10.14
CA SER A 228 -20.78 -3.38 -10.32
C SER A 228 -21.59 -4.63 -10.64
N ASP A 229 -20.97 -5.62 -11.27
CA ASP A 229 -21.62 -6.84 -11.74
C ASP A 229 -21.40 -8.02 -10.78
N ILE A 230 -20.52 -7.85 -9.79
CA ILE A 230 -20.12 -8.87 -8.82
C ILE A 230 -21.13 -8.90 -7.67
N ILE A 231 -21.69 -10.08 -7.41
CA ILE A 231 -22.52 -10.36 -6.23
C ILE A 231 -21.65 -10.84 -5.07
N ASN A 232 -20.78 -11.81 -5.32
CA ASN A 232 -19.88 -12.35 -4.31
C ASN A 232 -18.55 -12.82 -4.92
N ILE A 233 -17.54 -12.94 -4.06
CA ILE A 233 -16.22 -13.46 -4.40
C ILE A 233 -15.86 -14.51 -3.37
N ASN A 234 -15.48 -15.69 -3.83
CA ASN A 234 -14.92 -16.75 -3.01
C ASN A 234 -13.44 -16.93 -3.38
N PHE A 235 -12.60 -16.98 -2.35
CA PHE A 235 -11.16 -17.16 -2.48
C PHE A 235 -10.79 -18.57 -2.06
N ARG A 236 -9.99 -19.24 -2.88
CA ARG A 236 -9.33 -20.50 -2.54
C ARG A 236 -7.83 -20.29 -2.62
N TYR A 237 -7.19 -20.32 -1.46
CA TYR A 237 -5.74 -20.30 -1.33
C TYR A 237 -5.23 -21.72 -1.41
N LEU A 238 -4.20 -21.96 -2.21
CA LEU A 238 -3.59 -23.26 -2.41
C LEU A 238 -2.12 -23.20 -2.00
N SER A 239 -1.70 -24.19 -1.21
CA SER A 239 -0.29 -24.50 -0.97
C SER A 239 0.05 -25.74 -1.78
N MET A 240 1.10 -25.67 -2.56
CA MET A 240 1.68 -26.83 -3.24
C MET A 240 3.09 -27.02 -2.69
N GLN A 241 3.36 -28.22 -2.20
CA GLN A 241 4.69 -28.64 -1.77
C GLN A 241 5.21 -29.66 -2.78
N GLU A 242 6.42 -29.46 -3.26
CA GLU A 242 7.13 -30.48 -4.03
C GLU A 242 7.64 -31.53 -3.04
N ILE A 243 7.15 -32.77 -3.16
CA ILE A 243 7.51 -33.89 -2.30
C ILE A 243 8.25 -34.90 -3.18
N ASP A 244 9.41 -35.36 -2.72
CA ASP A 244 10.15 -36.42 -3.42
C ASP A 244 9.38 -37.75 -3.30
N GLU A 245 9.35 -38.56 -4.35
CA GLU A 245 8.51 -39.78 -4.41
C GLU A 245 8.77 -40.76 -3.26
N THR A 246 9.96 -40.69 -2.68
CA THR A 246 10.40 -41.51 -1.55
C THR A 246 9.81 -41.10 -0.20
N GLU A 247 9.25 -39.90 -0.08
CA GLU A 247 8.70 -39.35 1.18
C GLU A 247 7.16 -39.45 1.26
N ILE A 248 6.49 -39.88 0.18
CA ILE A 248 5.04 -39.93 0.09
C ILE A 248 4.48 -41.07 0.95
N THR A 249 3.65 -40.73 1.96
CA THR A 249 2.94 -41.76 2.73
C THR A 249 1.83 -42.42 1.90
N ALA A 250 1.46 -43.66 2.25
CA ALA A 250 0.44 -44.42 1.52
C ALA A 250 -0.94 -43.71 1.46
N SER A 251 -1.25 -42.85 2.44
CA SER A 251 -2.44 -41.99 2.46
C SER A 251 -2.35 -40.78 1.53
N GLU A 252 -1.16 -40.23 1.31
CA GLU A 252 -0.94 -39.06 0.45
C GLU A 252 -0.98 -39.43 -1.04
N ARG A 253 -0.58 -40.67 -1.38
CA ARG A 253 -0.73 -41.22 -2.74
C ARG A 253 -2.16 -41.15 -3.27
N GLN A 254 -3.15 -41.21 -2.40
CA GLN A 254 -4.56 -41.21 -2.80
C GLN A 254 -5.06 -39.83 -3.26
N ASN A 255 -4.31 -38.76 -2.95
CA ASN A 255 -4.65 -37.37 -3.29
C ASN A 255 -3.74 -36.78 -4.38
N LEU A 256 -2.82 -37.57 -4.94
CA LEU A 256 -1.94 -37.12 -6.01
C LEU A 256 -2.76 -36.88 -7.29
N ILE A 257 -2.60 -35.71 -7.88
CA ILE A 257 -3.03 -35.44 -9.24
C ILE A 257 -1.87 -35.86 -10.15
N GLU A 258 -1.94 -37.07 -10.71
CA GLU A 258 -0.97 -37.53 -11.70
C GLU A 258 -1.21 -36.78 -13.02
N LEU A 259 -0.26 -35.93 -13.42
CA LEU A 259 -0.26 -35.35 -14.76
C LEU A 259 0.17 -36.44 -15.75
N ALA A 260 -0.69 -36.76 -16.71
CA ALA A 260 -0.36 -37.74 -17.74
C ALA A 260 0.86 -37.26 -18.55
N PRO A 261 1.80 -38.16 -18.88
CA PRO A 261 3.00 -37.79 -19.62
C PRO A 261 2.61 -37.27 -21.02
N GLY A 262 2.71 -35.95 -21.21
CA GLY A 262 2.42 -35.28 -22.49
C GLY A 262 1.51 -34.06 -22.40
N GLU A 263 0.86 -33.79 -21.27
CA GLU A 263 0.08 -32.56 -21.07
C GLU A 263 0.97 -31.44 -20.52
N ASN A 264 1.44 -30.56 -21.41
CA ASN A 264 2.07 -29.30 -21.00
C ASN A 264 0.98 -28.23 -20.82
N LEU A 265 1.05 -27.49 -19.71
CA LEU A 265 0.26 -26.28 -19.42
C LEU A 265 0.41 -25.19 -20.51
#